data_AF-A0A4U8V7W8-F1
#
_entry.id   AF-A0A4U8V7W8-F1
#
_cell.length_a   1.000
_cell.length_b   1.000
_cell.length_c   1.000
_cell.angle_alpha   90.00
_cell.angle_beta   90.00
_cell.angle_gamma   90.00
#
_symmetry.space_group_name_H-M   'P 1'
#
loop_
_entity.id
_entity.type
_entity.pdbx_description
1 polymer ?
#
loop_
_entity_poly.entity_id
_entity_poly.type
_entity_poly.pdbx_seq_one_letter_code
_entity_poly.pdbx_strand_id
1 'polypeptide(L)'
;MQNQSCDTKNLHCKSQKYTVKRNFPLPTSSSPTSTHSSCRKSQCSKNPPEHWSNKPSWDTPESFSISATSAESVFALELLTRPVRTTPARVSQFTVICLLCYVHFVERNILHLQEERFSSLSEHYFHRPAVQIKDTSDFEEKPKCSCRFRWAYELHGLTQFLHSKTLAERILWAIVIVFCVIGAVTNFYLVFSEYLSRQTATLMTIKQQRRLPFPGITFCPKNVDALDLAGISKDIQYTLGNVSKTTSSRLLSLMLTGAGFNSMNGMQKHESYLRSEDKSLRKAYKKWKGRRSTEEMFEIIFAENGYRCENFFEVCYYGSRQFNCCDWFEPVYVMLRGRCFRMKKKYQVDDDEEGKLSFTIKRLKSPYGDPTGEQPQLVVYIANHNDEIAMFHRYYLSLNEWNRMRFRLRETKMLPGKEGCSQRPYGVGRSTCFFDSWHKKIRDHFKCTLFYAQKKPEGMPVCDPFVIAKNYQLLVNYSIEPIPCLPSCTRLDYTVDVFTSELATTVAADRTRFHLEASYTDLQYELIEEILTTTLPGFVSQIGGQFMLFLGISLMSLIQFCQSFLIYAYRTIRTSMRLNFDLKIGKESPLDS
;
A
#
# COMPACT_ATOMS: atom_id res chain seq x y z
N MET A 1 29.07 43.98 -0.42
CA MET A 1 29.29 45.04 -1.43
C MET A 1 28.40 44.70 -2.61
N GLN A 2 27.50 45.55 -3.11
CA GLN A 2 27.07 46.90 -2.67
C GLN A 2 25.58 46.89 -2.24
N ASN A 3 25.05 48.02 -1.79
CA ASN A 3 23.65 48.18 -1.35
C ASN A 3 22.80 48.89 -2.41
N GLN A 4 21.48 48.61 -2.42
CA GLN A 4 20.31 49.51 -2.59
C GLN A 4 19.13 48.76 -3.26
N SER A 5 17.87 49.21 -3.20
CA SER A 5 16.98 49.61 -2.08
C SER A 5 15.70 50.22 -2.68
N CYS A 6 14.51 49.80 -2.23
CA CYS A 6 13.19 50.33 -2.64
C CYS A 6 12.84 50.11 -4.14
N ASP A 7 11.59 50.29 -4.59
CA ASP A 7 10.40 50.88 -3.95
C ASP A 7 9.11 50.07 -4.20
N THR A 8 8.06 50.29 -3.39
CA THR A 8 6.76 49.61 -3.50
C THR A 8 5.67 50.51 -4.10
N LYS A 9 4.85 49.96 -5.00
CA LYS A 9 3.50 50.49 -5.30
C LYS A 9 2.58 49.43 -5.90
N ASN A 10 1.43 49.23 -5.25
CA ASN A 10 0.32 48.46 -5.79
C ASN A 10 -0.46 49.30 -6.82
N LEU A 11 -0.98 48.64 -7.86
CA LEU A 11 -2.24 49.04 -8.52
C LEU A 11 -2.79 47.87 -9.36
N HIS A 12 -3.95 47.35 -8.97
CA HIS A 12 -4.72 46.41 -9.80
C HIS A 12 -5.32 47.14 -11.01
N CYS A 13 -5.43 46.45 -12.15
CA CYS A 13 -6.67 46.53 -12.94
C CYS A 13 -6.95 45.24 -13.73
N LYS A 14 -8.15 45.17 -14.31
CA LYS A 14 -8.79 43.96 -14.86
C LYS A 14 -8.35 43.64 -16.30
N SER A 15 -8.60 42.40 -16.70
CA SER A 15 -8.61 41.98 -18.10
C SER A 15 -9.88 42.45 -18.83
N GLN A 16 -9.76 42.71 -20.15
CA GLN A 16 -10.86 42.48 -21.09
C GLN A 16 -10.35 42.33 -22.54
N LYS A 17 -11.17 41.73 -23.39
CA LYS A 17 -10.88 41.46 -24.82
C LYS A 17 -11.27 42.66 -25.68
N TYR A 18 -10.58 42.84 -26.81
CA TYR A 18 -11.10 43.60 -27.95
C TYR A 18 -10.91 42.85 -29.26
N THR A 19 -11.87 43.03 -30.18
CA THR A 19 -11.91 42.40 -31.50
C THR A 19 -12.33 43.45 -32.53
N VAL A 20 -11.51 43.71 -33.55
CA VAL A 20 -11.81 44.62 -34.68
C VAL A 20 -11.41 43.95 -36.00
N LYS A 21 -11.98 44.36 -37.14
CA LYS A 21 -12.04 43.55 -38.38
C LYS A 21 -12.06 44.40 -39.66
N ARG A 22 -11.47 43.87 -40.76
CA ARG A 22 -11.45 44.39 -42.17
C ARG A 22 -10.48 45.57 -42.41
N ASN A 23 -9.87 45.79 -43.60
CA ASN A 23 -10.37 45.66 -44.99
C ASN A 23 -9.35 45.13 -46.05
N PHE A 24 -9.79 45.09 -47.32
CA PHE A 24 -9.21 44.55 -48.59
C PHE A 24 -8.23 45.53 -49.32
N PRO A 25 -7.56 45.24 -50.49
CA PRO A 25 -7.95 44.36 -51.63
C PRO A 25 -6.87 43.47 -52.34
N LEU A 26 -7.24 42.94 -53.52
CA LEU A 26 -6.61 41.88 -54.36
C LEU A 26 -5.61 42.40 -55.43
N PRO A 27 -4.94 41.51 -56.20
CA PRO A 27 -5.44 41.20 -57.56
C PRO A 27 -5.40 39.72 -58.04
N THR A 28 -6.35 39.43 -58.95
CA THR A 28 -6.44 38.43 -60.08
C THR A 28 -5.21 37.58 -60.48
N SER A 29 -5.30 36.35 -61.04
CA SER A 29 -6.43 35.42 -61.42
C SER A 29 -5.84 34.00 -61.78
N SER A 30 -6.34 33.05 -62.59
CA SER A 30 -7.50 32.90 -63.52
C SER A 30 -7.73 31.44 -64.04
N SER A 31 -8.97 30.94 -63.97
CA SER A 31 -9.63 30.07 -64.99
C SER A 31 -9.21 28.55 -65.13
N PRO A 32 -9.87 27.68 -65.95
CA PRO A 32 -10.93 26.80 -65.41
C PRO A 32 -11.04 25.35 -65.99
N THR A 33 -11.89 24.50 -65.40
CA THR A 33 -12.89 23.64 -66.11
C THR A 33 -13.84 22.93 -65.13
N SER A 34 -14.93 22.33 -65.62
CA SER A 34 -16.05 21.81 -64.81
C SER A 34 -16.81 20.67 -65.50
N THR A 35 -17.50 19.81 -64.72
CA THR A 35 -18.75 19.11 -65.14
C THR A 35 -19.52 18.50 -63.94
N HIS A 36 -20.81 18.86 -63.82
CA HIS A 36 -22.02 18.03 -63.56
C HIS A 36 -22.03 16.87 -62.51
N SER A 37 -23.12 16.59 -61.76
CA SER A 37 -24.43 17.29 -61.61
C SER A 37 -25.38 16.72 -60.53
N SER A 38 -26.28 17.59 -60.02
CA SER A 38 -27.72 17.34 -59.73
C SER A 38 -28.20 16.52 -58.50
N CYS A 39 -28.82 17.22 -57.53
CA CYS A 39 -30.18 17.03 -56.92
C CYS A 39 -30.66 15.64 -56.41
N ARG A 40 -31.59 15.52 -55.43
CA ARG A 40 -32.81 16.33 -55.15
C ARG A 40 -33.29 16.21 -53.68
N LYS A 41 -34.35 16.94 -53.28
CA LYS A 41 -35.00 16.91 -51.95
C LYS A 41 -36.31 16.10 -51.96
N SER A 42 -36.65 15.43 -50.86
CA SER A 42 -38.00 14.92 -50.52
C SER A 42 -38.25 15.03 -49.01
N GLN A 43 -39.52 15.03 -48.56
CA GLN A 43 -39.92 15.66 -47.29
C GLN A 43 -41.33 15.22 -46.81
N CYS A 44 -41.52 15.05 -45.48
CA CYS A 44 -42.79 14.72 -44.77
C CYS A 44 -43.38 13.30 -45.03
N SER A 45 -44.28 12.72 -44.22
CA SER A 45 -45.17 13.25 -43.17
C SER A 45 -45.69 12.19 -42.14
N LYS A 46 -46.37 12.68 -41.07
CA LYS A 46 -47.30 12.02 -40.10
C LYS A 46 -46.79 11.52 -38.72
N ASN A 47 -47.66 11.71 -37.72
CA ASN A 47 -47.60 11.59 -36.24
C ASN A 47 -49.01 11.15 -35.72
N PRO A 48 -49.34 11.06 -34.41
CA PRO A 48 -48.68 10.47 -33.23
C PRO A 48 -49.63 9.36 -32.61
N PRO A 49 -49.83 9.11 -31.27
CA PRO A 49 -50.17 10.07 -30.18
C PRO A 49 -49.49 9.88 -28.79
N GLU A 50 -49.71 10.87 -27.89
CA GLU A 50 -49.75 10.86 -26.39
C GLU A 50 -48.56 10.32 -25.54
N HIS A 51 -48.21 10.84 -24.35
CA HIS A 51 -48.58 12.04 -23.55
C HIS A 51 -47.31 12.50 -22.78
N TRP A 52 -46.92 13.79 -22.73
CA TRP A 52 -47.19 14.80 -21.66
C TRP A 52 -46.81 14.39 -20.22
N SER A 53 -46.25 15.23 -19.33
CA SER A 53 -45.81 16.65 -19.34
C SER A 53 -44.98 16.94 -18.06
N ASN A 54 -43.73 17.44 -18.08
CA ASN A 54 -43.23 18.83 -18.17
C ASN A 54 -43.07 19.66 -16.85
N LYS A 55 -41.97 20.42 -16.85
CA LYS A 55 -41.48 21.58 -16.04
C LYS A 55 -42.46 22.81 -16.05
N PRO A 56 -42.19 24.03 -15.46
CA PRO A 56 -40.96 24.63 -14.90
C PRO A 56 -41.11 25.16 -13.43
N SER A 57 -40.76 26.36 -12.90
CA SER A 57 -40.48 27.76 -13.38
C SER A 57 -39.14 28.35 -12.85
N TRP A 58 -39.03 29.69 -12.67
CA TRP A 58 -37.89 30.49 -12.17
C TRP A 58 -38.37 31.71 -11.34
N ASP A 59 -37.44 32.34 -10.58
CA ASP A 59 -37.13 33.80 -10.53
C ASP A 59 -36.81 34.40 -9.13
N THR A 60 -36.19 35.60 -9.14
CA THR A 60 -35.59 36.35 -8.00
C THR A 60 -36.23 37.76 -7.91
N PRO A 61 -35.81 38.73 -7.05
CA PRO A 61 -34.89 38.75 -5.89
C PRO A 61 -35.49 39.44 -4.62
N GLU A 62 -34.70 39.67 -3.56
CA GLU A 62 -34.50 40.98 -2.86
C GLU A 62 -33.82 40.80 -1.46
N SER A 63 -33.52 41.91 -0.77
CA SER A 63 -32.69 41.96 0.44
C SER A 63 -33.25 42.88 1.53
N PHE A 64 -33.27 42.47 2.80
CA PHE A 64 -33.11 43.34 3.98
C PHE A 64 -32.69 42.52 5.22
N SER A 65 -32.67 43.11 6.43
CA SER A 65 -31.76 42.71 7.52
C SER A 65 -32.34 42.75 8.94
N ILE A 66 -31.52 42.31 9.92
CA ILE A 66 -31.55 42.57 11.39
C ILE A 66 -32.26 41.55 12.32
N SER A 67 -31.60 41.34 13.46
CA SER A 67 -32.06 40.77 14.76
C SER A 67 -32.17 39.25 14.92
N ALA A 68 -31.97 38.82 16.17
CA ALA A 68 -32.05 37.43 16.63
C ALA A 68 -32.76 37.37 17.99
N THR A 69 -33.69 36.43 18.16
CA THR A 69 -34.20 35.95 19.46
C THR A 69 -34.90 34.59 19.29
N SER A 70 -34.74 33.72 20.29
CA SER A 70 -35.62 32.58 20.67
C SER A 70 -36.14 31.64 19.56
N ALA A 71 -35.53 30.46 19.40
CA ALA A 71 -36.06 29.37 18.56
C ALA A 71 -35.75 27.93 19.06
N GLU A 72 -35.55 27.72 20.37
CA GLU A 72 -35.17 26.39 20.92
C GLU A 72 -36.29 25.61 21.62
N SER A 73 -37.43 26.25 21.94
CA SER A 73 -38.46 25.68 22.83
C SER A 73 -39.44 24.69 22.20
N VAL A 74 -39.41 24.49 20.87
CA VAL A 74 -40.40 23.66 20.14
C VAL A 74 -39.88 22.25 19.80
N PHE A 75 -38.57 22.07 19.61
CA PHE A 75 -37.99 20.81 19.12
C PHE A 75 -37.90 19.68 20.17
N ALA A 76 -38.17 19.98 21.43
CA ALA A 76 -37.99 19.03 22.53
C ALA A 76 -39.09 17.95 22.65
N LEU A 77 -40.31 18.21 22.14
CA LEU A 77 -41.50 17.40 22.47
C LEU A 77 -41.76 16.21 21.54
N GLU A 78 -41.25 16.22 20.30
CA GLU A 78 -41.48 15.14 19.31
C GLU A 78 -40.56 13.93 19.46
N LEU A 79 -39.51 13.99 20.29
CA LEU A 79 -38.50 12.94 20.40
C LEU A 79 -38.86 11.76 21.35
N LEU A 80 -40.00 11.83 22.04
CA LEU A 80 -40.37 10.88 23.10
C LEU A 80 -41.33 9.74 22.68
N THR A 81 -41.77 9.68 21.41
CA THR A 81 -42.95 8.87 21.03
C THR A 81 -42.72 7.80 19.94
N ARG A 82 -41.48 7.33 19.71
CA ARG A 82 -41.19 6.22 18.75
C ARG A 82 -40.23 5.15 19.28
N PRO A 83 -40.40 3.86 18.88
CA PRO A 83 -39.76 2.71 19.52
C PRO A 83 -38.27 2.49 19.17
N VAL A 84 -37.63 1.62 19.94
CA VAL A 84 -36.17 1.53 20.11
C VAL A 84 -35.44 0.77 18.99
N ARG A 85 -34.36 1.37 18.48
CA ARG A 85 -33.15 0.67 18.01
C ARG A 85 -31.91 1.38 18.53
N THR A 86 -30.96 0.64 19.08
CA THR A 86 -29.75 1.18 19.72
C THR A 86 -28.57 1.29 18.75
N THR A 87 -27.82 2.39 18.84
CA THR A 87 -26.55 2.60 18.13
C THR A 87 -25.54 3.29 19.07
N PRO A 88 -24.23 3.00 18.94
CA PRO A 88 -23.23 3.39 19.95
C PRO A 88 -23.04 4.91 20.09
N ALA A 89 -23.30 5.69 19.03
CA ALA A 89 -23.12 7.14 19.03
C ALA A 89 -23.93 7.88 20.13
N ARG A 90 -25.14 7.40 20.45
CA ARG A 90 -25.99 8.02 21.48
C ARG A 90 -25.50 7.77 22.91
N VAL A 91 -24.70 6.73 23.16
CA VAL A 91 -24.15 6.45 24.50
C VAL A 91 -23.13 7.53 24.88
N SER A 92 -22.29 7.94 23.93
CA SER A 92 -21.32 9.04 24.11
C SER A 92 -21.99 10.38 24.39
N GLN A 93 -23.09 10.69 23.69
CA GLN A 93 -23.85 11.93 23.94
C GLN A 93 -24.49 11.92 25.34
N PHE A 94 -25.01 10.77 25.79
CA PHE A 94 -25.57 10.64 27.15
C PHE A 94 -24.50 10.81 28.25
N THR A 95 -23.30 10.26 28.10
CA THR A 95 -22.23 10.45 29.09
C THR A 95 -21.72 11.90 29.12
N VAL A 96 -21.61 12.58 27.98
CA VAL A 96 -21.25 14.02 27.94
C VAL A 96 -22.32 14.88 28.62
N ILE A 97 -23.61 14.64 28.39
CA ILE A 97 -24.70 15.36 29.05
C ILE A 97 -24.67 15.12 30.57
N CYS A 98 -24.50 13.87 31.02
CA CYS A 98 -24.39 13.57 32.45
C CYS A 98 -23.14 14.20 33.09
N LEU A 99 -22.00 14.27 32.38
CA LEU A 99 -20.79 14.95 32.86
C LEU A 99 -21.00 16.47 32.99
N LEU A 100 -21.65 17.11 32.01
CA LEU A 100 -21.98 18.53 32.08
C LEU A 100 -22.96 18.84 33.22
N CYS A 101 -24.00 18.02 33.40
CA CYS A 101 -24.90 18.12 34.55
C CYS A 101 -24.17 17.92 35.89
N TYR A 102 -23.21 17.00 35.97
CA TYR A 102 -22.39 16.78 37.17
C TYR A 102 -21.50 17.99 37.48
N VAL A 103 -20.77 18.52 36.51
CA VAL A 103 -19.94 19.73 36.67
C VAL A 103 -20.80 20.92 37.11
N HIS A 104 -21.91 21.17 36.42
CA HIS A 104 -22.79 22.30 36.72
C HIS A 104 -23.51 22.16 38.08
N PHE A 105 -23.73 20.93 38.56
CA PHE A 105 -24.22 20.65 39.92
C PHE A 105 -23.13 20.87 40.98
N VAL A 106 -21.90 20.43 40.74
CA VAL A 106 -20.76 20.67 41.65
C VAL A 106 -20.46 22.16 41.77
N GLU A 107 -20.43 22.89 40.65
CA GLU A 107 -20.16 24.33 40.62
C GLU A 107 -21.20 25.14 41.42
N ARG A 108 -22.50 24.80 41.27
CA ARG A 108 -23.57 25.41 42.09
C ARG A 108 -23.41 25.16 43.60
N ASN A 109 -22.99 23.97 44.00
CA ASN A 109 -22.82 23.63 45.41
C ASN A 109 -21.53 24.20 46.03
N ILE A 110 -20.49 24.45 45.23
CA ILE A 110 -19.26 25.11 45.70
C ILE A 110 -19.49 26.60 45.94
N LEU A 111 -20.18 27.30 45.01
CA LEU A 111 -20.48 28.72 45.16
C LEU A 111 -21.29 29.01 46.43
N HIS A 112 -22.28 28.16 46.75
CA HIS A 112 -23.14 28.30 47.92
C HIS A 112 -22.41 28.11 49.27
N LEU A 113 -21.14 27.70 49.27
CA LEU A 113 -20.30 27.50 50.45
C LEU A 113 -19.19 28.58 50.62
N GLN A 114 -19.04 29.52 49.68
CA GLN A 114 -18.07 30.62 49.81
C GLN A 114 -18.64 31.88 50.47
N GLU A 115 -19.96 32.09 50.41
CA GLU A 115 -20.57 33.39 50.75
C GLU A 115 -20.61 33.68 52.28
N GLU A 116 -20.65 32.65 53.14
CA GLU A 116 -20.60 32.80 54.60
C GLU A 116 -19.19 33.03 55.19
N ARG A 117 -18.12 33.05 54.38
CA ARG A 117 -16.73 33.16 54.87
C ARG A 117 -15.93 34.34 54.32
N PHE A 118 -16.60 35.39 53.84
CA PHE A 118 -15.97 36.52 53.15
C PHE A 118 -16.36 37.92 53.72
N SER A 119 -16.40 38.05 55.05
CA SER A 119 -16.82 39.29 55.73
C SER A 119 -15.85 39.82 56.81
N SER A 120 -14.67 39.23 57.00
CA SER A 120 -13.79 39.55 58.15
C SER A 120 -12.28 39.36 57.94
N LEU A 121 -11.74 39.59 56.74
CA LEU A 121 -10.29 39.46 56.49
C LEU A 121 -9.76 40.43 55.42
N SER A 122 -9.60 41.70 55.79
CA SER A 122 -8.96 42.72 54.93
C SER A 122 -8.18 43.78 55.71
N GLU A 123 -7.19 43.38 56.53
CA GLU A 123 -6.03 44.25 56.84
C GLU A 123 -4.83 43.49 57.43
N HIS A 124 -3.68 44.18 57.45
CA HIS A 124 -2.40 43.82 58.08
C HIS A 124 -1.72 42.48 57.73
N TYR A 125 -0.98 42.52 56.61
CA TYR A 125 0.34 41.90 56.55
C TYR A 125 1.31 42.58 57.55
N PHE A 126 2.41 41.89 57.87
CA PHE A 126 3.56 42.36 58.67
C PHE A 126 3.30 42.73 60.14
N HIS A 127 3.47 41.75 61.05
CA HIS A 127 4.46 41.84 62.13
C HIS A 127 4.71 40.46 62.76
N ARG A 128 5.93 40.19 63.25
CA ARG A 128 6.18 39.16 64.27
C ARG A 128 6.23 39.81 65.65
N PRO A 129 5.37 39.41 66.59
CA PRO A 129 5.68 39.41 68.02
C PRO A 129 6.06 37.99 68.50
N ALA A 130 6.73 37.90 69.64
CA ALA A 130 7.08 36.62 70.25
C ALA A 130 5.89 36.03 71.03
N VAL A 131 5.75 34.70 71.02
CA VAL A 131 4.79 34.00 71.88
C VAL A 131 5.33 34.01 73.31
N GLN A 132 4.64 34.69 74.23
CA GLN A 132 4.81 34.43 75.66
C GLN A 132 4.00 33.21 76.08
N ILE A 133 4.50 32.49 77.09
CA ILE A 133 3.89 31.25 77.59
C ILE A 133 2.93 31.61 78.73
N LYS A 134 1.62 31.51 78.44
CA LYS A 134 0.46 31.37 79.35
C LYS A 134 -0.81 31.31 78.46
N ASP A 135 -1.87 30.55 78.75
CA ASP A 135 -2.24 29.77 79.94
C ASP A 135 -2.76 28.36 79.55
N THR A 136 -3.05 27.50 80.54
CA THR A 136 -3.50 26.11 80.35
C THR A 136 -4.98 25.89 80.67
N SER A 137 -5.82 25.70 79.64
CA SER A 137 -7.14 25.06 79.74
C SER A 137 -7.61 24.54 78.38
N ASP A 138 -8.51 23.56 78.39
CA ASP A 138 -9.30 23.04 77.26
C ASP A 138 -8.54 22.64 75.98
N PHE A 139 -7.85 21.50 76.08
CA PHE A 139 -7.49 20.71 74.91
C PHE A 139 -8.57 19.64 74.66
N GLU A 140 -9.59 19.95 73.86
CA GLU A 140 -10.58 18.94 73.43
C GLU A 140 -9.88 17.73 72.79
N GLU A 141 -10.26 16.50 73.17
CA GLU A 141 -9.79 15.28 72.50
C GLU A 141 -10.30 15.23 71.06
N LYS A 142 -9.47 15.68 70.10
CA LYS A 142 -9.71 15.44 68.68
C LYS A 142 -9.93 13.94 68.45
N PRO A 143 -11.06 13.52 67.85
CA PRO A 143 -11.43 12.12 67.80
C PRO A 143 -10.40 11.30 67.03
N LYS A 144 -9.91 10.22 67.67
CA LYS A 144 -8.88 9.33 67.13
C LYS A 144 -9.36 8.71 65.81
N CYS A 145 -8.83 9.20 64.69
CA CYS A 145 -9.15 8.66 63.36
C CYS A 145 -8.86 7.16 63.29
N SER A 146 -9.81 6.38 62.76
CA SER A 146 -9.68 4.93 62.61
C SER A 146 -8.80 4.57 61.41
N CYS A 147 -7.50 4.84 61.51
CA CYS A 147 -6.50 4.68 60.45
C CYS A 147 -6.15 3.22 60.10
N ARG A 148 -7.12 2.29 60.23
CA ARG A 148 -6.93 0.84 59.99
C ARG A 148 -6.70 0.50 58.52
N PHE A 149 -7.19 1.33 57.59
CA PHE A 149 -7.06 1.14 56.14
C PHE A 149 -6.75 2.48 55.46
N ARG A 150 -5.47 2.77 55.16
CA ARG A 150 -5.07 4.06 54.54
C ARG A 150 -5.63 4.23 53.12
N TRP A 151 -5.54 3.18 52.29
CA TRP A 151 -6.06 3.15 50.91
C TRP A 151 -7.55 3.50 50.79
N ALA A 152 -8.36 3.29 51.84
CA ALA A 152 -9.78 3.59 51.82
C ALA A 152 -10.08 5.11 51.72
N TYR A 153 -9.12 5.95 52.13
CA TYR A 153 -9.19 7.41 52.02
C TYR A 153 -8.76 7.95 50.65
N GLU A 154 -8.11 7.12 49.82
CA GLU A 154 -7.75 7.50 48.43
C GLU A 154 -8.89 7.22 47.44
N LEU A 155 -9.87 6.38 47.84
CA LEU A 155 -11.13 6.21 47.12
C LEU A 155 -12.06 7.39 47.40
N HIS A 156 -12.24 8.25 46.39
CA HIS A 156 -13.01 9.50 46.51
C HIS A 156 -14.46 9.27 47.02
N GLY A 157 -15.16 8.26 46.52
CA GLY A 157 -16.51 7.93 46.98
C GLY A 157 -16.56 7.24 48.34
N LEU A 158 -15.64 6.30 48.61
CA LEU A 158 -15.65 5.50 49.84
C LEU A 158 -15.42 6.37 51.09
N THR A 159 -14.59 7.40 50.98
CA THR A 159 -14.34 8.35 52.07
C THR A 159 -15.64 9.05 52.50
N GLN A 160 -16.45 9.51 51.54
CA GLN A 160 -17.71 10.19 51.84
C GLN A 160 -18.75 9.20 52.40
N PHE A 161 -18.82 7.98 51.85
CA PHE A 161 -19.65 6.92 52.41
C PHE A 161 -19.29 6.60 53.86
N LEU A 162 -18.00 6.55 54.22
CA LEU A 162 -17.55 6.28 55.59
C LEU A 162 -17.76 7.46 56.55
N HIS A 163 -17.67 8.71 56.08
CA HIS A 163 -17.85 9.91 56.90
C HIS A 163 -19.32 10.31 57.09
N SER A 164 -20.20 9.91 56.17
CA SER A 164 -21.62 10.24 56.16
C SER A 164 -22.35 9.89 57.47
N LYS A 165 -23.20 10.81 57.93
CA LYS A 165 -23.89 10.71 59.24
C LYS A 165 -25.31 10.17 59.12
N THR A 166 -25.98 10.35 57.97
CA THR A 166 -27.38 9.92 57.79
C THR A 166 -27.51 8.69 56.90
N LEU A 167 -28.61 7.94 57.06
CA LEU A 167 -28.87 6.75 56.23
C LEU A 167 -29.12 7.12 54.76
N ALA A 168 -29.79 8.25 54.49
CA ALA A 168 -30.06 8.72 53.13
C ALA A 168 -28.76 9.10 52.39
N GLU A 169 -27.85 9.80 53.07
CA GLU A 169 -26.52 10.15 52.57
C GLU A 169 -25.68 8.90 52.26
N ARG A 170 -25.74 7.86 53.11
CA ARG A 170 -25.11 6.55 52.86
C ARG A 170 -25.66 5.87 51.61
N ILE A 171 -26.97 5.86 51.42
CA ILE A 171 -27.63 5.27 50.25
C ILE A 171 -27.22 6.03 48.97
N LEU A 172 -27.19 7.37 49.01
CA LEU A 172 -26.76 8.20 47.88
C LEU A 172 -25.32 7.89 47.47
N TRP A 173 -24.37 7.91 48.41
CA TRP A 173 -22.97 7.62 48.09
C TRP A 173 -22.76 6.16 47.66
N ALA A 174 -23.51 5.20 48.21
CA ALA A 174 -23.47 3.81 47.75
C ALA A 174 -23.93 3.66 46.29
N ILE A 175 -25.02 4.34 45.88
CA ILE A 175 -25.51 4.33 44.50
C ILE A 175 -24.47 4.94 43.55
N VAL A 176 -23.85 6.07 43.93
CA VAL A 176 -22.79 6.72 43.13
C VAL A 176 -21.57 5.80 42.98
N ILE A 177 -21.11 5.16 44.07
CA ILE A 177 -20.00 4.21 44.02
C ILE A 177 -20.33 3.02 43.10
N VAL A 178 -21.52 2.43 43.22
CA VAL A 178 -21.95 1.31 42.38
C VAL A 178 -22.00 1.70 40.90
N PHE A 179 -22.53 2.88 40.58
CA PHE A 179 -22.55 3.39 39.20
C PHE A 179 -21.13 3.59 38.65
N CYS A 180 -20.22 4.19 39.43
CA CYS A 180 -18.82 4.35 39.05
C CYS A 180 -18.08 3.02 38.88
N VAL A 181 -18.33 2.02 39.74
CA VAL A 181 -17.74 0.67 39.62
C VAL A 181 -18.23 -0.02 38.34
N ILE A 182 -19.53 0.05 38.03
CA ILE A 182 -20.07 -0.47 36.77
C ILE A 182 -19.43 0.25 35.57
N GLY A 183 -19.38 1.59 35.60
CA GLY A 183 -18.74 2.39 34.55
C GLY A 183 -17.27 2.02 34.33
N ALA A 184 -16.49 1.87 35.40
CA ALA A 184 -15.10 1.45 35.33
C ALA A 184 -14.93 0.03 34.75
N VAL A 185 -15.74 -0.94 35.21
CA VAL A 185 -15.68 -2.34 34.73
C VAL A 185 -16.10 -2.44 33.26
N THR A 186 -17.14 -1.73 32.83
CA THR A 186 -17.56 -1.71 31.42
C THR A 186 -16.51 -1.06 30.52
N ASN A 187 -15.92 0.08 30.91
CA ASN A 187 -14.86 0.73 30.14
C ASN A 187 -13.59 -0.14 30.09
N PHE A 188 -13.19 -0.77 31.20
CA PHE A 188 -12.10 -1.74 31.23
C PHE A 188 -12.35 -2.89 30.26
N TYR A 189 -13.56 -3.50 30.28
CA TYR A 189 -13.90 -4.60 29.39
C TYR A 189 -13.82 -4.19 27.90
N LEU A 190 -14.31 -3.00 27.55
CA LEU A 190 -14.25 -2.49 26.17
C LEU A 190 -12.80 -2.27 25.72
N VAL A 191 -11.99 -1.56 26.51
CA VAL A 191 -10.57 -1.28 26.19
C VAL A 191 -9.73 -2.57 26.17
N PHE A 192 -9.99 -3.52 27.07
CA PHE A 192 -9.33 -4.82 27.09
C PHE A 192 -9.71 -5.69 25.89
N SER A 193 -10.99 -5.69 25.50
CA SER A 193 -11.45 -6.37 24.28
C SER A 193 -10.81 -5.78 23.02
N GLU A 194 -10.72 -4.45 22.90
CA GLU A 194 -10.05 -3.78 21.78
C GLU A 194 -8.56 -4.17 21.71
N TYR A 195 -7.84 -4.08 22.83
CA TYR A 195 -6.42 -4.45 22.93
C TYR A 195 -6.18 -5.93 22.56
N LEU A 196 -7.01 -6.86 23.05
CA LEU A 196 -6.94 -8.28 22.67
C LEU A 196 -7.28 -8.52 21.20
N SER A 197 -8.21 -7.75 20.62
CA SER A 197 -8.59 -7.85 19.20
C SER A 197 -7.49 -7.42 18.22
N ARG A 198 -6.42 -6.74 18.70
CA ARG A 198 -5.28 -6.26 17.91
C ARG A 198 -5.69 -5.54 16.62
N GLN A 199 -6.66 -4.63 16.77
CA GLN A 199 -7.10 -3.75 15.70
C GLN A 199 -5.95 -2.87 15.19
N THR A 200 -6.05 -2.48 13.93
CA THR A 200 -4.98 -1.78 13.19
C THR A 200 -5.53 -0.69 12.30
N ALA A 201 -4.82 0.41 12.24
CA ALA A 201 -5.01 1.48 11.27
C ALA A 201 -3.92 1.42 10.18
N THR A 202 -4.25 1.96 9.01
CA THR A 202 -3.30 2.15 7.91
C THR A 202 -2.77 3.59 7.97
N LEU A 203 -1.51 3.77 8.34
CA LEU A 203 -0.82 5.05 8.24
C LEU A 203 -0.31 5.23 6.81
N MET A 204 -0.71 6.31 6.16
CA MET A 204 -0.26 6.69 4.81
C MET A 204 0.52 8.00 4.91
N THR A 205 1.78 7.99 4.46
CA THR A 205 2.65 9.17 4.49
C THR A 205 3.36 9.35 3.16
N ILE A 206 3.49 10.59 2.68
CA ILE A 206 4.25 10.92 1.47
C ILE A 206 5.63 11.42 1.89
N LYS A 207 6.69 10.75 1.42
CA LYS A 207 8.08 11.03 1.80
C LYS A 207 8.88 11.56 0.62
N GLN A 208 9.13 12.87 0.64
CA GLN A 208 10.08 13.55 -0.23
C GLN A 208 11.51 12.99 -0.03
N GLN A 209 12.29 12.87 -1.10
CA GLN A 209 13.64 12.32 -1.13
C GLN A 209 14.54 13.11 -2.10
N ARG A 210 15.86 13.04 -1.90
CA ARG A 210 16.85 13.64 -2.83
C ARG A 210 17.18 12.79 -4.06
N ARG A 211 16.65 11.56 -4.11
CA ARG A 211 16.77 10.61 -5.22
C ARG A 211 15.82 9.45 -5.03
N LEU A 212 15.28 8.90 -6.10
CA LEU A 212 14.49 7.67 -6.10
C LEU A 212 15.20 6.58 -6.92
N PRO A 213 15.18 5.30 -6.50
CA PRO A 213 15.65 4.22 -7.35
C PRO A 213 14.67 4.05 -8.52
N PHE A 214 15.17 4.02 -9.76
CA PHE A 214 14.35 3.57 -10.88
C PHE A 214 13.95 2.10 -10.69
N PRO A 215 12.80 1.65 -11.24
CA PRO A 215 12.50 0.23 -11.32
C PRO A 215 13.46 -0.51 -12.26
N GLY A 216 13.44 -1.83 -12.20
CA GLY A 216 14.10 -2.71 -13.16
C GLY A 216 13.37 -2.73 -14.50
N ILE A 217 13.50 -1.64 -15.27
CA ILE A 217 12.97 -1.55 -16.65
C ILE A 217 13.63 -2.64 -17.50
N THR A 218 12.83 -3.52 -18.10
CA THR A 218 13.34 -4.62 -18.93
C THR A 218 12.65 -4.66 -20.28
N PHE A 219 13.43 -4.59 -21.35
CA PHE A 219 12.94 -4.62 -22.73
C PHE A 219 13.12 -6.00 -23.36
N CYS A 220 12.04 -6.53 -23.94
CA CYS A 220 12.00 -7.80 -24.66
C CYS A 220 11.44 -7.61 -26.08
N PRO A 221 11.93 -8.35 -27.08
CA PRO A 221 11.17 -8.62 -28.31
C PRO A 221 9.79 -9.23 -27.99
N LYS A 222 8.79 -9.01 -28.85
CA LYS A 222 7.48 -9.64 -28.71
C LYS A 222 7.52 -11.11 -29.13
N ASN A 223 8.29 -11.42 -30.17
CA ASN A 223 8.56 -12.74 -30.70
C ASN A 223 10.04 -13.10 -30.49
N VAL A 224 10.36 -14.34 -30.13
CA VAL A 224 11.72 -14.71 -29.64
C VAL A 224 12.75 -14.96 -30.75
N ASP A 225 12.36 -14.77 -32.00
CA ASP A 225 13.13 -15.07 -33.22
C ASP A 225 14.04 -13.90 -33.68
N ALA A 226 14.24 -12.91 -32.83
CA ALA A 226 15.20 -11.81 -33.01
C ALA A 226 16.67 -12.29 -32.83
N LEU A 227 17.10 -13.24 -33.66
CA LEU A 227 18.42 -13.90 -33.63
C LEU A 227 19.17 -13.70 -34.95
N ASP A 228 20.49 -13.93 -34.95
CA ASP A 228 21.23 -14.15 -36.20
C ASP A 228 20.94 -15.56 -36.75
N LEU A 229 19.77 -15.70 -37.36
CA LEU A 229 19.36 -16.91 -38.05
C LEU A 229 20.27 -17.25 -39.25
N ALA A 230 21.05 -16.30 -39.78
CA ALA A 230 22.01 -16.55 -40.86
C ALA A 230 23.30 -17.18 -40.31
N GLY A 231 23.78 -16.74 -39.14
CA GLY A 231 24.84 -17.40 -38.37
C GLY A 231 24.49 -18.85 -38.03
N ILE A 232 23.33 -19.08 -37.40
CA ILE A 232 22.89 -20.44 -37.02
C ILE A 232 22.66 -21.32 -38.27
N SER A 233 22.13 -20.76 -39.36
CA SER A 233 21.95 -21.50 -40.63
C SER A 233 23.28 -21.95 -41.25
N LYS A 234 24.38 -21.21 -41.04
CA LYS A 234 25.73 -21.62 -41.45
C LYS A 234 26.27 -22.75 -40.58
N ASP A 235 26.10 -22.71 -39.26
CA ASP A 235 26.52 -23.82 -38.36
C ASP A 235 25.81 -25.15 -38.71
N ILE A 236 24.50 -25.08 -39.00
CA ILE A 236 23.72 -26.24 -39.45
C ILE A 236 24.28 -26.81 -40.76
N GLN A 237 24.56 -25.96 -41.76
CA GLN A 237 25.10 -26.39 -43.06
C GLN A 237 26.52 -26.93 -42.94
N TYR A 238 27.38 -26.28 -42.15
CA TYR A 238 28.75 -26.74 -41.89
C TYR A 238 28.77 -28.12 -41.19
N THR A 239 27.97 -28.28 -40.13
CA THR A 239 27.94 -29.53 -39.35
C THR A 239 27.27 -30.68 -40.09
N LEU A 240 26.21 -30.42 -40.86
CA LEU A 240 25.42 -31.47 -41.51
C LEU A 240 25.84 -31.77 -42.95
N GLY A 241 26.47 -30.82 -43.65
CA GLY A 241 26.74 -30.88 -45.09
C GLY A 241 25.63 -30.25 -45.93
N ASN A 242 25.48 -30.70 -47.17
CA ASN A 242 24.49 -30.18 -48.12
C ASN A 242 23.04 -30.56 -47.71
N VAL A 243 22.49 -29.79 -46.77
CA VAL A 243 21.16 -29.98 -46.19
C VAL A 243 20.17 -28.96 -46.74
N SER A 244 18.94 -29.42 -47.02
CA SER A 244 17.90 -28.56 -47.57
C SER A 244 17.56 -27.38 -46.64
N LYS A 245 17.29 -26.21 -47.23
CA LYS A 245 16.81 -25.02 -46.49
C LYS A 245 15.59 -25.35 -45.61
N THR A 246 14.69 -26.23 -46.08
CA THR A 246 13.55 -26.74 -45.32
C THR A 246 13.95 -27.49 -44.06
N THR A 247 14.97 -28.36 -44.10
CA THR A 247 15.45 -29.09 -42.93
C THR A 247 16.14 -28.14 -41.94
N SER A 248 16.92 -27.18 -42.42
CA SER A 248 17.54 -26.14 -41.58
C SER A 248 16.50 -25.30 -40.83
N SER A 249 15.46 -24.83 -41.53
CA SER A 249 14.33 -24.13 -40.89
C SER A 249 13.60 -25.01 -39.88
N ARG A 250 13.40 -26.30 -40.15
CA ARG A 250 12.76 -27.23 -39.19
C ARG A 250 13.60 -27.45 -37.92
N LEU A 251 14.94 -27.45 -38.03
CA LEU A 251 15.84 -27.50 -36.87
C LEU A 251 15.79 -26.19 -36.06
N LEU A 252 15.72 -25.03 -36.74
CA LEU A 252 15.53 -23.73 -36.08
C LEU A 252 14.18 -23.67 -35.34
N SER A 253 13.07 -24.00 -36.01
CA SER A 253 11.73 -24.04 -35.39
C SER A 253 11.66 -25.02 -34.22
N LEU A 254 12.37 -26.16 -34.28
CA LEU A 254 12.49 -27.12 -33.19
C LEU A 254 13.20 -26.51 -31.98
N MET A 255 14.29 -25.76 -32.17
CA MET A 255 15.01 -25.13 -31.07
C MET A 255 14.24 -23.93 -30.48
N LEU A 256 13.59 -23.12 -31.31
CA LEU A 256 12.75 -22.00 -30.88
C LEU A 256 11.51 -22.48 -30.09
N THR A 257 10.87 -23.56 -30.55
CA THR A 257 9.68 -24.15 -29.88
C THR A 257 10.08 -25.00 -28.68
N GLY A 258 11.19 -25.75 -28.79
CA GLY A 258 11.76 -26.59 -27.74
C GLY A 258 12.45 -25.81 -26.61
N ALA A 259 12.74 -24.53 -26.82
CA ALA A 259 13.03 -23.58 -25.75
C ALA A 259 11.80 -23.30 -24.86
N GLY A 260 10.59 -23.50 -25.38
CA GLY A 260 9.34 -23.31 -24.63
C GLY A 260 8.93 -21.86 -24.44
N PHE A 261 9.25 -20.95 -25.36
CA PHE A 261 8.78 -19.56 -25.33
C PHE A 261 7.41 -19.39 -26.02
N ASN A 262 6.64 -18.37 -25.64
CA ASN A 262 5.31 -18.09 -26.19
C ASN A 262 5.40 -17.30 -27.52
N SER A 263 4.24 -17.10 -28.17
CA SER A 263 4.08 -16.41 -29.46
C SER A 263 4.72 -17.11 -30.67
N MET A 264 5.19 -18.36 -30.52
CA MET A 264 5.66 -19.20 -31.64
C MET A 264 4.54 -19.71 -32.55
N ASN A 265 3.30 -19.29 -32.31
CA ASN A 265 2.09 -19.72 -33.02
C ASN A 265 2.11 -19.34 -34.52
N GLY A 266 2.93 -18.36 -34.92
CA GLY A 266 3.23 -18.07 -36.34
C GLY A 266 3.85 -19.28 -37.05
N MET A 267 4.79 -19.97 -36.41
CA MET A 267 5.34 -21.24 -36.91
C MET A 267 4.34 -22.42 -36.78
N GLN A 268 3.40 -22.37 -35.84
CA GLN A 268 2.39 -23.42 -35.66
C GLN A 268 1.27 -23.40 -36.72
N LYS A 269 1.07 -22.30 -37.44
CA LYS A 269 0.28 -22.33 -38.70
C LYS A 269 0.90 -23.25 -39.77
N HIS A 270 2.16 -23.66 -39.59
CA HIS A 270 2.79 -24.77 -40.29
C HIS A 270 2.91 -26.01 -39.40
N GLU A 271 1.77 -26.51 -38.93
CA GLU A 271 1.61 -27.76 -38.16
C GLU A 271 2.27 -28.98 -38.83
N SER A 272 2.45 -28.93 -40.15
CA SER A 272 3.21 -29.91 -40.95
C SER A 272 4.73 -29.93 -40.70
N TYR A 273 5.33 -28.84 -40.20
CA TYR A 273 6.79 -28.74 -40.03
C TYR A 273 7.29 -29.42 -38.75
N LEU A 274 6.56 -29.28 -37.63
CA LEU A 274 6.98 -29.75 -36.30
C LEU A 274 6.30 -31.05 -35.85
N ARG A 275 6.21 -32.04 -36.74
CA ARG A 275 6.08 -33.45 -36.32
C ARG A 275 7.31 -33.86 -35.53
N SER A 276 7.26 -33.74 -34.20
CA SER A 276 8.33 -34.11 -33.25
C SER A 276 8.69 -35.60 -33.30
N GLU A 277 7.83 -36.42 -33.90
CA GLU A 277 7.99 -37.86 -34.11
C GLU A 277 8.73 -38.20 -35.41
N ASP A 278 9.10 -37.19 -36.21
CA ASP A 278 9.90 -37.36 -37.42
C ASP A 278 11.32 -37.85 -37.10
N LYS A 279 11.54 -39.15 -37.37
CA LYS A 279 12.82 -39.84 -37.20
C LYS A 279 13.95 -39.18 -38.01
N SER A 280 13.66 -38.54 -39.16
CA SER A 280 14.67 -37.84 -39.96
C SER A 280 15.12 -36.55 -39.29
N LEU A 281 14.20 -35.73 -38.78
CA LEU A 281 14.51 -34.51 -38.02
C LEU A 281 15.27 -34.85 -36.74
N ARG A 282 14.90 -35.94 -36.05
CA ARG A 282 15.61 -36.40 -34.84
C ARG A 282 17.00 -36.95 -35.13
N LYS A 283 17.23 -37.58 -36.29
CA LYS A 283 18.57 -37.97 -36.78
C LYS A 283 19.41 -36.74 -37.14
N ALA A 284 18.83 -35.74 -37.81
CA ALA A 284 19.49 -34.49 -38.16
C ALA A 284 19.91 -33.69 -36.91
N TYR A 285 19.02 -33.51 -35.93
CA TYR A 285 19.35 -32.86 -34.66
C TYR A 285 20.47 -33.59 -33.91
N LYS A 286 20.43 -34.94 -33.84
CA LYS A 286 21.52 -35.70 -33.21
C LYS A 286 22.87 -35.51 -33.92
N LYS A 287 22.91 -35.48 -35.26
CA LYS A 287 24.15 -35.18 -36.01
C LYS A 287 24.63 -33.75 -35.76
N TRP A 288 23.72 -32.77 -35.72
CA TRP A 288 24.05 -31.35 -35.51
C TRP A 288 24.57 -31.09 -34.09
N LYS A 289 23.88 -31.61 -33.06
CA LYS A 289 24.32 -31.56 -31.67
C LYS A 289 25.69 -32.21 -31.49
N GLY A 290 25.90 -33.38 -32.08
CA GLY A 290 27.18 -34.09 -32.03
C GLY A 290 27.54 -34.48 -30.60
N ARG A 291 28.65 -33.94 -30.09
CA ARG A 291 29.10 -34.14 -28.69
C ARG A 291 28.57 -33.10 -27.70
N ARG A 292 27.95 -32.01 -28.17
CA ARG A 292 27.42 -30.92 -27.33
C ARG A 292 26.28 -31.43 -26.43
N SER A 293 26.16 -30.87 -25.24
CA SER A 293 25.02 -30.98 -24.33
C SER A 293 23.77 -30.31 -24.91
N THR A 294 22.63 -30.41 -24.23
CA THR A 294 21.42 -29.66 -24.63
C THR A 294 21.54 -28.17 -24.28
N GLU A 295 22.32 -27.85 -23.25
CA GLU A 295 22.48 -26.50 -22.72
C GLU A 295 23.36 -25.64 -23.63
N GLU A 296 24.54 -26.15 -24.01
CA GLU A 296 25.42 -25.52 -25.02
C GLU A 296 24.68 -25.29 -26.35
N MET A 297 23.79 -26.20 -26.76
CA MET A 297 22.96 -26.00 -27.96
C MET A 297 21.95 -24.85 -27.83
N PHE A 298 21.50 -24.52 -26.63
CA PHE A 298 20.68 -23.33 -26.40
C PHE A 298 21.54 -22.07 -26.23
N GLU A 299 22.72 -22.16 -25.63
CA GLU A 299 23.66 -21.03 -25.50
C GLU A 299 24.17 -20.55 -26.87
N ILE A 300 24.57 -21.45 -27.76
CA ILE A 300 24.99 -21.09 -29.12
C ILE A 300 23.87 -20.35 -29.89
N ILE A 301 22.60 -20.75 -29.69
CA ILE A 301 21.45 -20.15 -30.38
C ILE A 301 21.03 -18.81 -29.75
N PHE A 302 20.92 -18.73 -28.42
CA PHE A 302 20.32 -17.58 -27.72
C PHE A 302 21.35 -16.66 -27.05
N ALA A 303 22.54 -17.14 -26.68
CA ALA A 303 23.62 -16.34 -26.08
C ALA A 303 24.63 -15.84 -27.13
N GLU A 304 25.13 -16.73 -28.01
CA GLU A 304 26.14 -16.37 -29.03
C GLU A 304 25.51 -15.72 -30.28
N ASN A 305 24.58 -16.43 -30.93
CA ASN A 305 23.83 -15.92 -32.10
C ASN A 305 22.61 -15.07 -31.70
N GLY A 306 22.38 -14.89 -30.40
CA GLY A 306 21.38 -13.95 -29.90
C GLY A 306 21.86 -12.50 -30.05
N TYR A 307 20.89 -11.60 -30.24
CA TYR A 307 21.15 -10.17 -30.39
C TYR A 307 21.91 -9.58 -29.18
N ARG A 308 22.91 -8.74 -29.47
CA ARG A 308 23.71 -8.02 -28.46
C ARG A 308 23.07 -6.67 -28.11
N CYS A 309 23.59 -5.99 -27.08
CA CYS A 309 23.01 -4.74 -26.59
C CYS A 309 23.12 -3.62 -27.65
N GLU A 310 24.24 -3.59 -28.36
CA GLU A 310 24.60 -2.66 -29.43
C GLU A 310 23.74 -2.90 -30.68
N ASN A 311 23.19 -4.11 -30.84
CA ASN A 311 22.24 -4.45 -31.91
C ASN A 311 20.80 -4.08 -31.53
N PHE A 312 20.52 -3.82 -30.25
CA PHE A 312 19.19 -3.54 -29.72
C PHE A 312 18.94 -2.04 -29.57
N PHE A 313 19.74 -1.38 -28.73
CA PHE A 313 19.60 0.05 -28.49
C PHE A 313 20.25 0.87 -29.60
N GLU A 314 19.74 2.06 -29.87
CA GLU A 314 20.34 3.04 -30.76
C GLU A 314 20.97 4.19 -29.99
N VAL A 315 20.22 4.80 -29.08
CA VAL A 315 20.70 5.86 -28.19
C VAL A 315 19.88 5.91 -26.90
N CYS A 316 20.54 6.29 -25.80
CA CYS A 316 19.96 6.47 -24.48
C CYS A 316 20.36 7.84 -23.91
N TYR A 317 19.42 8.52 -23.24
CA TYR A 317 19.62 9.80 -22.57
C TYR A 317 19.12 9.75 -21.12
N TYR A 318 19.79 10.49 -20.24
CA TYR A 318 19.29 10.90 -18.93
C TYR A 318 19.20 12.43 -18.93
N GLY A 319 17.98 12.96 -18.90
CA GLY A 319 17.70 14.36 -19.26
C GLY A 319 18.25 14.69 -20.64
N SER A 320 19.09 15.72 -20.72
CA SER A 320 19.83 16.11 -21.93
C SER A 320 21.13 15.32 -22.17
N ARG A 321 21.57 14.46 -21.24
CA ARG A 321 22.89 13.81 -21.29
C ARG A 321 22.80 12.43 -21.93
N GLN A 322 23.41 12.28 -23.11
CA GLN A 322 23.57 10.98 -23.77
C GLN A 322 24.46 10.05 -22.93
N PHE A 323 24.13 8.77 -22.86
CA PHE A 323 24.98 7.74 -22.24
C PHE A 323 24.99 6.43 -23.05
N ASN A 324 26.02 5.61 -22.85
CA ASN A 324 26.07 4.28 -23.44
C ASN A 324 25.07 3.34 -22.75
N CYS A 325 24.03 2.95 -23.49
CA CYS A 325 22.99 2.03 -23.04
C CYS A 325 23.58 0.75 -22.39
N CYS A 326 24.65 0.20 -22.94
CA CYS A 326 25.18 -1.12 -22.54
C CYS A 326 25.93 -1.09 -21.20
N ASP A 327 26.35 0.09 -20.74
CA ASP A 327 26.86 0.27 -19.38
C ASP A 327 25.73 0.14 -18.35
N TRP A 328 24.50 0.54 -18.71
CA TRP A 328 23.33 0.55 -17.83
C TRP A 328 22.45 -0.70 -17.95
N PHE A 329 22.52 -1.46 -19.05
CA PHE A 329 21.71 -2.66 -19.27
C PHE A 329 22.53 -3.95 -19.18
N GLU A 330 21.86 -5.06 -18.86
CA GLU A 330 22.41 -6.41 -18.78
C GLU A 330 21.48 -7.42 -19.47
N PRO A 331 22.01 -8.48 -20.13
CA PRO A 331 21.17 -9.52 -20.71
C PRO A 331 20.51 -10.35 -19.61
N VAL A 332 19.20 -10.55 -19.71
CA VAL A 332 18.42 -11.43 -18.83
C VAL A 332 17.49 -12.28 -19.68
N TYR A 333 17.07 -13.44 -19.18
CA TYR A 333 15.97 -14.20 -19.79
C TYR A 333 14.67 -13.97 -19.01
N VAL A 334 13.59 -13.72 -19.75
CA VAL A 334 12.25 -13.49 -19.19
C VAL A 334 11.33 -14.67 -19.51
N MET A 335 10.51 -15.04 -18.54
CA MET A 335 9.54 -16.13 -18.62
C MET A 335 8.74 -16.04 -19.93
N LEU A 336 8.78 -17.11 -20.74
CA LEU A 336 8.03 -17.23 -21.99
C LEU A 336 8.34 -16.14 -23.06
N ARG A 337 9.41 -15.34 -22.90
CA ARG A 337 9.81 -14.26 -23.84
C ARG A 337 11.21 -14.38 -24.43
N GLY A 338 12.09 -15.17 -23.84
CA GLY A 338 13.47 -15.31 -24.32
C GLY A 338 14.41 -14.28 -23.73
N ARG A 339 15.49 -14.00 -24.46
CA ARG A 339 16.49 -13.00 -24.09
C ARG A 339 15.85 -11.60 -24.14
N CYS A 340 16.24 -10.77 -23.18
CA CYS A 340 15.79 -9.41 -22.95
C CYS A 340 16.95 -8.59 -22.38
N PHE A 341 16.80 -7.26 -22.29
CA PHE A 341 17.76 -6.38 -21.61
C PHE A 341 17.12 -5.70 -20.41
N ARG A 342 17.65 -5.97 -19.20
CA ARG A 342 17.23 -5.37 -17.92
C ARG A 342 18.13 -4.20 -17.56
N MET A 343 17.57 -3.12 -17.04
CA MET A 343 18.34 -2.00 -16.50
C MET A 343 18.91 -2.36 -15.12
N LYS A 344 20.22 -2.15 -14.94
CA LYS A 344 20.93 -2.25 -13.66
C LYS A 344 20.36 -1.24 -12.67
N LYS A 345 20.66 -1.39 -11.37
CA LYS A 345 20.14 -0.49 -10.34
C LYS A 345 20.69 0.93 -10.51
N LYS A 346 19.78 1.88 -10.79
CA LYS A 346 20.07 3.30 -11.08
C LYS A 346 19.07 4.18 -10.33
N TYR A 347 19.34 5.47 -10.26
CA TYR A 347 18.54 6.44 -9.49
C TYR A 347 18.22 7.67 -10.33
N GLN A 348 17.01 8.19 -10.18
CA GLN A 348 16.67 9.56 -10.58
C GLN A 348 17.08 10.51 -9.47
N VAL A 349 17.73 11.62 -9.81
CA VAL A 349 18.24 12.64 -8.86
C VAL A 349 17.57 14.01 -9.07
N ASP A 350 17.00 14.21 -10.24
CA ASP A 350 16.42 15.46 -10.75
C ASP A 350 14.92 15.23 -11.09
N ASP A 351 14.13 16.25 -11.40
CA ASP A 351 12.67 16.13 -11.58
C ASP A 351 12.24 15.70 -13.01
N ASP A 352 10.92 15.74 -13.32
CA ASP A 352 10.28 14.97 -14.41
C ASP A 352 10.95 15.08 -15.79
N GLU A 353 11.52 16.23 -16.17
CA GLU A 353 12.17 16.43 -17.47
C GLU A 353 13.71 16.46 -17.42
N GLU A 354 14.33 16.94 -16.33
CA GLU A 354 15.79 16.91 -16.19
C GLU A 354 16.31 15.51 -15.80
N GLY A 355 15.50 14.74 -15.07
CA GLY A 355 15.82 13.40 -14.58
C GLY A 355 15.27 12.24 -15.44
N LYS A 356 14.58 12.52 -16.55
CA LYS A 356 13.95 11.44 -17.35
C LYS A 356 14.98 10.55 -18.04
N LEU A 357 14.65 9.27 -18.16
CA LEU A 357 15.30 8.36 -19.09
C LEU A 357 14.61 8.44 -20.43
N SER A 358 15.34 8.55 -21.53
CA SER A 358 14.79 8.47 -22.90
C SER A 358 15.57 7.44 -23.71
N PHE A 359 14.83 6.50 -24.32
CA PHE A 359 15.37 5.33 -25.01
C PHE A 359 14.87 5.28 -26.46
N THR A 360 15.79 5.20 -27.41
CA THR A 360 15.49 4.87 -28.81
C THR A 360 16.05 3.48 -29.12
N ILE A 361 15.17 2.58 -29.56
CA ILE A 361 15.46 1.15 -29.77
C ILE A 361 15.24 0.80 -31.25
N LYS A 362 16.20 0.05 -31.80
CA LYS A 362 16.25 -0.34 -33.22
C LYS A 362 15.09 -1.25 -33.59
N ARG A 363 14.71 -1.24 -34.88
CA ARG A 363 13.88 -2.32 -35.44
C ARG A 363 14.68 -3.62 -35.40
N LEU A 364 14.01 -4.69 -34.98
CA LEU A 364 14.60 -6.03 -34.83
C LEU A 364 13.87 -6.99 -35.73
N LYS A 365 14.57 -7.98 -36.27
CA LYS A 365 13.98 -8.97 -37.18
C LYS A 365 13.03 -9.93 -36.44
N SER A 366 12.02 -10.42 -37.14
CA SER A 366 11.11 -11.48 -36.73
C SER A 366 10.69 -12.36 -37.93
N PRO A 367 11.62 -13.09 -38.58
CA PRO A 367 11.33 -13.83 -39.83
C PRO A 367 10.39 -15.04 -39.69
N TYR A 368 10.03 -15.42 -38.46
CA TYR A 368 9.10 -16.50 -38.12
C TYR A 368 7.91 -16.03 -37.27
N GLY A 369 8.03 -14.90 -36.59
CA GLY A 369 7.01 -14.34 -35.70
C GLY A 369 6.06 -13.33 -36.33
N ASP A 370 6.42 -12.70 -37.45
CA ASP A 370 5.59 -11.70 -38.13
C ASP A 370 5.68 -11.78 -39.67
N PRO A 371 4.57 -11.61 -40.42
CA PRO A 371 4.59 -11.63 -41.89
C PRO A 371 5.49 -10.57 -42.56
N THR A 372 5.80 -9.48 -41.86
CA THR A 372 6.73 -8.44 -42.36
C THR A 372 8.21 -8.81 -42.18
N GLY A 373 8.51 -9.89 -41.46
CA GLY A 373 9.88 -10.32 -41.15
C GLY A 373 10.57 -9.48 -40.06
N GLU A 374 9.84 -8.60 -39.38
CA GLU A 374 10.32 -7.65 -38.37
C GLU A 374 9.42 -7.66 -37.13
N GLN A 375 9.95 -7.36 -35.94
CA GLN A 375 9.18 -7.32 -34.69
C GLN A 375 8.10 -6.23 -34.80
N PRO A 376 6.81 -6.56 -34.59
CA PRO A 376 5.72 -5.58 -34.73
C PRO A 376 5.63 -4.65 -33.51
N GLN A 377 6.06 -5.13 -32.33
CA GLN A 377 6.10 -4.37 -31.07
C GLN A 377 7.26 -4.88 -30.20
N LEU A 378 7.70 -4.05 -29.25
CA LEU A 378 8.49 -4.50 -28.10
C LEU A 378 7.58 -4.68 -26.87
N VAL A 379 8.09 -5.40 -25.86
CA VAL A 379 7.43 -5.61 -24.57
C VAL A 379 8.31 -5.07 -23.46
N VAL A 380 7.74 -4.21 -22.61
CA VAL A 380 8.43 -3.63 -21.45
C VAL A 380 7.86 -4.24 -20.18
N TYR A 381 8.75 -4.69 -19.30
CA TYR A 381 8.45 -5.18 -17.97
C TYR A 381 9.03 -4.22 -16.93
N ILE A 382 8.24 -3.94 -15.89
CA ILE A 382 8.59 -3.04 -14.79
C ILE A 382 8.51 -3.86 -13.49
N ALA A 383 9.64 -4.09 -12.83
CA ALA A 383 9.76 -4.97 -11.66
C ALA A 383 10.84 -4.48 -10.68
N ASN A 384 10.94 -5.08 -9.49
CA ASN A 384 12.13 -4.91 -8.63
C ASN A 384 13.35 -5.62 -9.25
N HIS A 385 14.55 -5.06 -9.07
CA HIS A 385 15.80 -5.67 -9.57
C HIS A 385 16.08 -7.10 -9.04
N ASN A 386 15.56 -7.44 -7.86
CA ASN A 386 15.75 -8.75 -7.23
C ASN A 386 14.63 -9.75 -7.54
N ASP A 387 13.47 -9.29 -8.03
CA ASP A 387 12.35 -10.17 -8.38
C ASP A 387 12.58 -10.81 -9.76
N GLU A 388 12.15 -12.05 -9.95
CA GLU A 388 12.12 -12.65 -11.29
C GLU A 388 11.00 -12.02 -12.14
N ILE A 389 11.23 -11.93 -13.44
CA ILE A 389 10.30 -11.26 -14.36
C ILE A 389 9.27 -12.26 -14.86
N ALA A 390 8.11 -12.29 -14.20
CA ALA A 390 6.94 -13.05 -14.60
C ALA A 390 6.21 -12.41 -15.79
N MET A 391 5.14 -13.06 -16.26
CA MET A 391 4.39 -12.63 -17.45
C MET A 391 3.73 -11.23 -17.32
N PHE A 392 3.52 -10.73 -16.10
CA PHE A 392 2.79 -9.48 -15.81
C PHE A 392 3.46 -8.69 -14.66
N HIS A 393 3.32 -7.37 -14.58
CA HIS A 393 2.69 -6.49 -15.57
C HIS A 393 3.61 -6.23 -16.76
N ARG A 394 3.01 -6.07 -17.95
CA ARG A 394 3.71 -5.90 -19.22
C ARG A 394 3.06 -4.79 -20.03
N TYR A 395 3.87 -3.98 -20.68
CA TYR A 395 3.46 -2.89 -21.56
C TYR A 395 4.00 -3.17 -22.96
N TYR A 396 3.35 -2.63 -23.99
CA TYR A 396 3.78 -2.80 -25.38
C TYR A 396 4.19 -1.45 -25.95
N LEU A 397 5.27 -1.42 -26.73
CA LEU A 397 5.68 -0.26 -27.54
C LEU A 397 5.50 -0.64 -29.00
N SER A 398 4.74 0.13 -29.78
CA SER A 398 4.66 -0.07 -31.23
C SER A 398 5.66 0.85 -31.96
N LEU A 399 5.94 0.53 -33.23
CA LEU A 399 6.69 1.43 -34.11
C LEU A 399 5.89 2.73 -34.31
N ASN A 400 6.58 3.87 -34.46
CA ASN A 400 5.96 5.20 -34.66
C ASN A 400 5.18 5.77 -33.45
N GLU A 401 5.21 5.11 -32.29
CA GLU A 401 4.60 5.64 -31.07
C GLU A 401 5.67 6.26 -30.16
N TRP A 402 5.44 7.49 -29.70
CA TRP A 402 6.10 8.03 -28.53
C TRP A 402 5.36 7.53 -27.29
N ASN A 403 6.10 6.91 -26.36
CA ASN A 403 5.55 6.34 -25.13
C ASN A 403 6.21 7.05 -23.94
N ARG A 404 5.41 7.49 -22.96
CA ARG A 404 5.89 8.03 -21.69
C ARG A 404 5.34 7.22 -20.53
N MET A 405 6.23 6.70 -19.69
CA MET A 405 5.92 6.04 -18.42
C MET A 405 6.22 6.98 -17.26
N ARG A 406 5.20 7.33 -16.48
CA ARG A 406 5.38 8.02 -15.19
C ARG A 406 5.24 7.01 -14.06
N PHE A 407 6.31 6.88 -13.28
CA PHE A 407 6.39 5.99 -12.13
C PHE A 407 5.88 6.69 -10.87
N ARG A 408 5.23 5.93 -9.99
CA ARG A 408 5.14 6.25 -8.55
C ARG A 408 5.70 5.08 -7.76
N LEU A 409 6.55 5.38 -6.78
CA LEU A 409 7.10 4.37 -5.86
C LEU A 409 6.25 4.31 -4.60
N ARG A 410 5.91 3.10 -4.17
CA ARG A 410 5.22 2.86 -2.91
C ARG A 410 5.92 1.81 -2.07
N GLU A 411 6.29 2.16 -0.85
CA GLU A 411 6.72 1.22 0.18
C GLU A 411 5.49 0.76 0.98
N THR A 412 5.33 -0.54 1.19
CA THR A 412 4.26 -1.07 2.06
C THR A 412 4.85 -1.97 3.13
N LYS A 413 4.48 -1.72 4.39
CA LYS A 413 4.84 -2.52 5.57
C LYS A 413 3.57 -2.97 6.28
N MET A 414 3.37 -4.27 6.36
CA MET A 414 2.25 -4.93 7.03
C MET A 414 2.75 -5.65 8.28
N LEU A 415 1.90 -5.75 9.31
CA LEU A 415 2.26 -6.40 10.56
C LEU A 415 2.31 -7.93 10.37
N PRO A 416 3.36 -8.61 10.86
CA PRO A 416 3.50 -10.04 10.69
C PRO A 416 2.49 -10.81 11.56
N GLY A 417 2.04 -11.97 11.06
CA GLY A 417 1.12 -12.86 11.77
C GLY A 417 -0.36 -12.66 11.43
N LYS A 418 -0.70 -11.79 10.48
CA LYS A 418 -2.01 -11.70 9.85
C LYS A 418 -2.05 -12.39 8.48
N GLU A 419 -3.24 -12.81 8.07
CA GLU A 419 -3.49 -13.28 6.71
C GLU A 419 -3.28 -12.15 5.69
N GLY A 420 -2.64 -12.45 4.55
CA GLY A 420 -2.48 -11.51 3.43
C GLY A 420 -1.03 -11.15 3.08
N CYS A 421 -0.04 -11.45 3.92
CA CYS A 421 1.39 -11.30 3.59
C CYS A 421 2.25 -12.42 4.18
N SER A 422 3.49 -12.53 3.72
CA SER A 422 4.49 -13.47 4.26
C SER A 422 5.77 -12.75 4.72
N GLN A 423 6.38 -13.22 5.80
CA GLN A 423 7.71 -12.76 6.20
C GLN A 423 8.75 -13.38 5.26
N ARG A 424 9.14 -12.63 4.21
CA ARG A 424 10.26 -12.96 3.33
C ARG A 424 11.20 -11.76 3.23
N PRO A 425 12.54 -11.96 3.27
CA PRO A 425 13.47 -10.86 3.04
C PRO A 425 13.27 -10.25 1.65
N TYR A 426 13.68 -8.99 1.51
CA TYR A 426 13.45 -8.14 0.32
C TYR A 426 13.81 -8.84 -1.01
N GLY A 427 12.84 -8.99 -1.92
CA GLY A 427 13.06 -9.52 -3.28
C GLY A 427 12.64 -10.97 -3.54
N VAL A 428 11.69 -11.53 -2.76
CA VAL A 428 10.94 -12.73 -3.18
C VAL A 428 9.48 -12.35 -3.43
N GLY A 429 9.27 -11.48 -4.42
CA GLY A 429 7.95 -10.98 -4.80
C GLY A 429 7.02 -12.03 -5.40
N ARG A 430 5.79 -11.60 -5.70
CA ARG A 430 4.73 -12.43 -6.32
C ARG A 430 5.22 -13.08 -7.61
N SER A 431 6.01 -12.36 -8.40
CA SER A 431 6.55 -12.80 -9.69
C SER A 431 7.49 -14.01 -9.57
N THR A 432 8.43 -13.98 -8.62
CA THR A 432 9.32 -15.11 -8.30
C THR A 432 8.51 -16.33 -7.83
N CYS A 433 7.54 -16.12 -6.93
CA CYS A 433 6.64 -17.19 -6.48
C CYS A 433 5.84 -17.81 -7.64
N PHE A 434 5.35 -16.99 -8.56
CA PHE A 434 4.61 -17.43 -9.74
C PHE A 434 5.51 -18.22 -10.72
N PHE A 435 6.74 -17.78 -10.96
CA PHE A 435 7.70 -18.50 -11.81
C PHE A 435 8.12 -19.83 -11.19
N ASP A 436 8.52 -19.86 -9.91
CA ASP A 436 8.88 -21.09 -9.20
C ASP A 436 7.74 -22.12 -9.20
N SER A 437 6.49 -21.64 -9.11
CA SER A 437 5.25 -22.41 -9.16
C SER A 437 4.93 -22.95 -10.56
N TRP A 438 5.01 -22.10 -11.60
CA TRP A 438 4.84 -22.52 -12.99
C TRP A 438 5.91 -23.54 -13.41
N HIS A 439 7.18 -23.24 -13.10
CA HIS A 439 8.32 -24.08 -13.44
C HIS A 439 8.31 -25.41 -12.66
N LYS A 440 7.73 -25.45 -11.45
CA LYS A 440 7.51 -26.71 -10.71
C LYS A 440 6.77 -27.75 -11.56
N LYS A 441 5.75 -27.36 -12.34
CA LYS A 441 5.04 -28.30 -13.25
C LYS A 441 5.99 -29.02 -14.21
N ILE A 442 6.95 -28.30 -14.77
CA ILE A 442 7.91 -28.81 -15.75
C ILE A 442 8.90 -29.75 -15.07
N ARG A 443 9.46 -29.31 -13.93
CA ARG A 443 10.37 -30.12 -13.11
C ARG A 443 9.73 -31.42 -12.62
N ASP A 444 8.48 -31.34 -12.14
CA ASP A 444 7.78 -32.48 -11.55
C ASP A 444 7.34 -33.50 -12.62
N HIS A 445 6.89 -33.04 -13.79
CA HIS A 445 6.38 -33.91 -14.85
C HIS A 445 7.49 -34.47 -15.77
N PHE A 446 8.52 -33.68 -16.13
CA PHE A 446 9.57 -34.08 -17.07
C PHE A 446 10.94 -34.37 -16.43
N LYS A 447 11.11 -34.12 -15.12
CA LYS A 447 12.38 -34.29 -14.37
C LYS A 447 13.57 -33.53 -14.97
N CYS A 448 13.30 -32.39 -15.60
CA CYS A 448 14.30 -31.53 -16.25
C CYS A 448 13.95 -30.04 -16.04
N THR A 449 14.92 -29.16 -16.27
CA THR A 449 14.75 -27.70 -16.19
C THR A 449 14.76 -27.06 -17.58
N LEU A 450 14.17 -25.86 -17.69
CA LEU A 450 14.38 -24.98 -18.84
C LEU A 450 15.77 -24.34 -18.71
N PHE A 451 16.46 -24.16 -19.84
CA PHE A 451 17.83 -23.62 -19.86
C PHE A 451 17.94 -22.21 -19.25
N TYR A 452 16.85 -21.44 -19.32
CA TYR A 452 16.79 -20.05 -18.89
C TYR A 452 16.26 -19.84 -17.46
N ALA A 453 15.96 -20.91 -16.71
CA ALA A 453 15.57 -20.78 -15.31
C ALA A 453 16.76 -20.26 -14.47
N GLN A 454 16.58 -19.17 -13.73
CA GLN A 454 17.68 -18.54 -12.97
C GLN A 454 18.15 -19.42 -11.82
N LYS A 455 17.21 -20.13 -11.16
CA LYS A 455 17.49 -21.14 -10.13
C LYS A 455 17.26 -22.53 -10.71
N LYS A 456 18.36 -23.24 -10.99
CA LYS A 456 18.37 -24.65 -11.39
C LYS A 456 18.65 -25.51 -10.15
N PRO A 457 17.85 -26.56 -9.87
CA PRO A 457 18.22 -27.53 -8.85
C PRO A 457 19.51 -28.23 -9.23
N GLU A 458 20.36 -28.51 -8.24
CA GLU A 458 21.65 -29.17 -8.46
C GLU A 458 21.48 -30.54 -9.14
N GLY A 459 22.30 -30.83 -10.14
CA GLY A 459 22.22 -32.05 -10.96
C GLY A 459 21.02 -32.16 -11.91
N MET A 460 20.08 -31.20 -11.96
CA MET A 460 18.91 -31.29 -12.84
C MET A 460 19.26 -30.92 -14.30
N PRO A 461 19.08 -31.82 -15.28
CA PRO A 461 19.46 -31.58 -16.67
C PRO A 461 18.48 -30.62 -17.38
N VAL A 462 18.98 -29.92 -18.41
CA VAL A 462 18.14 -29.14 -19.33
C VAL A 462 17.30 -30.07 -20.23
N CYS A 463 16.01 -29.76 -20.36
CA CYS A 463 15.04 -30.53 -21.14
C CYS A 463 15.41 -30.66 -22.62
N ASP A 464 15.27 -31.88 -23.19
CA ASP A 464 15.47 -32.13 -24.62
C ASP A 464 14.44 -31.37 -25.48
N PRO A 465 14.83 -30.69 -26.58
CA PRO A 465 13.92 -29.83 -27.34
C PRO A 465 12.69 -30.56 -27.89
N PHE A 466 12.78 -31.86 -28.18
CA PHE A 466 11.63 -32.66 -28.62
C PHE A 466 10.59 -32.87 -27.51
N VAL A 467 11.01 -32.96 -26.24
CA VAL A 467 10.10 -33.13 -25.10
C VAL A 467 9.28 -31.87 -24.89
N ILE A 468 9.93 -30.70 -24.92
CA ILE A 468 9.25 -29.41 -24.81
C ILE A 468 8.39 -29.13 -26.05
N ALA A 469 8.90 -29.36 -27.26
CA ALA A 469 8.14 -29.11 -28.49
C ALA A 469 6.91 -30.02 -28.62
N LYS A 470 6.99 -31.31 -28.22
CA LYS A 470 5.82 -32.21 -28.21
C LYS A 470 4.76 -31.77 -27.20
N ASN A 471 5.15 -31.14 -26.08
CA ASN A 471 4.26 -30.76 -24.99
C ASN A 471 4.07 -29.23 -24.87
N TYR A 472 4.35 -28.47 -25.93
CA TYR A 472 4.43 -27.00 -25.90
C TYR A 472 3.19 -26.34 -25.29
N GLN A 473 1.99 -26.86 -25.58
CA GLN A 473 0.73 -26.32 -25.04
C GLN A 473 0.65 -26.38 -23.50
N LEU A 474 1.33 -27.34 -22.85
CA LEU A 474 1.42 -27.41 -21.39
C LEU A 474 2.26 -26.27 -20.79
N LEU A 475 3.25 -25.75 -21.52
CA LEU A 475 4.10 -24.65 -21.08
C LEU A 475 3.44 -23.29 -21.28
N VAL A 476 2.84 -23.05 -22.46
CA VAL A 476 2.15 -21.77 -22.74
C VAL A 476 0.79 -21.66 -22.05
N ASN A 477 0.20 -22.77 -21.60
CA ASN A 477 -0.97 -22.73 -20.71
C ASN A 477 -0.57 -22.28 -19.29
N TYR A 478 -0.73 -20.99 -19.06
CA TYR A 478 -0.47 -20.30 -17.79
C TYR A 478 -1.49 -20.62 -16.68
N SER A 479 -2.47 -21.51 -16.91
CA SER A 479 -3.45 -21.95 -15.91
C SER A 479 -2.77 -22.80 -14.83
N ILE A 480 -2.26 -22.17 -13.78
CA ILE A 480 -1.77 -22.84 -12.57
C ILE A 480 -2.96 -23.11 -11.64
N GLU A 481 -2.88 -24.17 -10.84
CA GLU A 481 -3.73 -24.32 -9.64
C GLU A 481 -3.62 -23.07 -8.75
N PRO A 482 -4.66 -22.71 -7.98
CA PRO A 482 -4.71 -21.47 -7.20
C PRO A 482 -3.75 -21.51 -5.99
N ILE A 483 -2.46 -21.31 -6.27
CA ILE A 483 -1.39 -21.28 -5.27
C ILE A 483 -1.32 -19.87 -4.65
N PRO A 484 -1.44 -19.74 -3.31
CA PRO A 484 -1.48 -18.44 -2.64
C PRO A 484 -0.07 -17.82 -2.55
N CYS A 485 0.37 -17.20 -3.65
CA CYS A 485 1.57 -16.37 -3.70
C CYS A 485 1.35 -15.04 -2.95
N LEU A 486 1.35 -15.13 -1.61
CA LEU A 486 1.27 -13.97 -0.73
C LEU A 486 2.45 -13.01 -1.00
N PRO A 487 2.20 -11.68 -1.04
CA PRO A 487 3.27 -10.69 -1.12
C PRO A 487 4.15 -10.75 0.14
N SER A 488 5.36 -10.16 0.08
CA SER A 488 6.09 -9.89 1.33
C SER A 488 5.36 -8.83 2.15
N CYS A 489 5.42 -8.97 3.48
CA CYS A 489 4.91 -7.97 4.42
C CYS A 489 5.65 -6.63 4.30
N THR A 490 6.93 -6.65 3.91
CA THR A 490 7.69 -5.43 3.54
C THR A 490 8.04 -5.50 2.06
N ARG A 491 7.54 -4.56 1.26
CA ARG A 491 7.74 -4.55 -0.21
C ARG A 491 7.78 -3.15 -0.81
N LEU A 492 8.36 -3.07 -2.00
CA LEU A 492 8.26 -1.93 -2.91
C LEU A 492 7.34 -2.32 -4.07
N ASP A 493 6.24 -1.59 -4.21
CA ASP A 493 5.32 -1.64 -5.35
C ASP A 493 5.63 -0.42 -6.25
N TYR A 494 5.77 -0.62 -7.56
CA TYR A 494 5.78 0.48 -8.54
C TYR A 494 4.42 0.54 -9.24
N THR A 495 3.81 1.71 -9.32
CA THR A 495 2.70 1.97 -10.26
C THR A 495 3.22 2.76 -11.46
N VAL A 496 2.61 2.55 -12.61
CA VAL A 496 3.06 3.11 -13.90
C VAL A 496 1.86 3.66 -14.64
N ASP A 497 1.80 4.97 -14.81
CA ASP A 497 0.88 5.62 -15.73
C ASP A 497 1.56 5.65 -17.12
N VAL A 498 0.85 5.21 -18.15
CA VAL A 498 1.39 5.13 -19.53
C VAL A 498 0.60 6.07 -20.44
N PHE A 499 1.32 6.95 -21.11
CA PHE A 499 0.80 7.87 -22.12
C PHE A 499 1.42 7.50 -23.46
N THR A 500 0.61 7.44 -24.52
CA THR A 500 1.07 7.15 -25.88
C THR A 500 0.54 8.18 -26.86
N SER A 501 1.34 8.51 -27.88
CA SER A 501 0.95 9.37 -28.99
C SER A 501 1.70 8.97 -30.26
N GLU A 502 1.19 9.38 -31.42
CA GLU A 502 1.97 9.32 -32.65
C GLU A 502 3.27 10.14 -32.52
N LEU A 503 4.37 9.61 -33.06
CA LEU A 503 5.67 10.27 -33.04
C LEU A 503 5.69 11.40 -34.08
N ALA A 504 5.63 12.65 -33.62
CA ALA A 504 5.58 13.85 -34.44
C ALA A 504 6.94 14.20 -35.12
N THR A 505 7.57 13.24 -35.79
CA THR A 505 8.83 13.42 -36.53
C THR A 505 8.61 13.57 -38.04
N THR A 506 9.33 14.52 -38.64
CA THR A 506 9.45 14.70 -40.09
C THR A 506 10.49 13.76 -40.70
N VAL A 507 11.34 13.11 -39.88
CA VAL A 507 12.44 12.26 -40.33
C VAL A 507 11.94 10.83 -40.54
N ALA A 508 12.02 10.32 -41.77
CA ALA A 508 11.52 8.99 -42.12
C ALA A 508 12.33 7.83 -41.50
N ALA A 509 13.54 8.08 -40.98
CA ALA A 509 14.35 7.07 -40.29
C ALA A 509 13.79 6.74 -38.89
N ASP A 510 13.46 7.77 -38.09
CA ASP A 510 12.84 7.66 -36.77
C ASP A 510 11.53 6.86 -36.83
N ARG A 511 10.80 6.96 -37.95
CA ARG A 511 9.57 6.22 -38.25
C ARG A 511 9.73 4.68 -38.37
N THR A 512 10.91 4.18 -38.01
CA THR A 512 11.24 2.75 -37.93
C THR A 512 11.81 2.35 -36.57
N ARG A 513 11.57 3.14 -35.52
CA ARG A 513 12.09 2.92 -34.16
C ARG A 513 10.97 2.79 -33.12
N PHE A 514 11.35 2.25 -31.96
CA PHE A 514 10.55 2.26 -30.75
C PHE A 514 11.12 3.31 -29.79
N HIS A 515 10.25 4.17 -29.25
CA HIS A 515 10.65 5.20 -28.30
C HIS A 515 9.94 5.01 -26.96
N LEU A 516 10.71 5.07 -25.87
CA LEU A 516 10.18 5.13 -24.51
C LEU A 516 10.90 6.21 -23.71
N GLU A 517 10.14 7.11 -23.11
CA GLU A 517 10.57 7.95 -22.01
C GLU A 517 10.04 7.44 -20.67
N ALA A 518 10.82 7.56 -19.59
CA ALA A 518 10.48 7.02 -18.28
C ALA A 518 11.03 7.88 -17.13
N SER A 519 10.18 8.25 -16.18
CA SER A 519 10.52 9.19 -15.10
C SER A 519 9.63 9.01 -13.86
N TYR A 520 10.07 9.55 -12.72
CA TYR A 520 9.20 10.05 -11.65
C TYR A 520 8.89 11.53 -11.91
N THR A 521 7.65 11.95 -11.65
CA THR A 521 7.28 13.37 -11.74
C THR A 521 7.86 14.18 -10.57
N ASP A 522 7.65 13.71 -9.35
CA ASP A 522 8.29 14.26 -8.15
C ASP A 522 9.18 13.19 -7.49
N LEU A 523 10.25 13.61 -6.82
CA LEU A 523 11.15 12.73 -6.07
C LEU A 523 10.58 12.32 -4.69
N GLN A 524 9.32 11.91 -4.67
CA GLN A 524 8.61 11.45 -3.47
C GLN A 524 8.11 10.01 -3.61
N TYR A 525 7.99 9.31 -2.48
CA TYR A 525 7.40 7.98 -2.44
C TYR A 525 6.28 7.90 -1.40
N GLU A 526 5.28 7.07 -1.68
CA GLU A 526 4.19 6.77 -0.75
C GLU A 526 4.62 5.67 0.21
N LEU A 527 4.48 5.87 1.51
CA LEU A 527 4.74 4.88 2.54
C LEU A 527 3.43 4.52 3.24
N ILE A 528 3.04 3.26 3.08
CA ILE A 528 1.88 2.65 3.75
C ILE A 528 2.38 1.73 4.87
N GLU A 529 2.06 2.05 6.12
CA GLU A 529 2.44 1.26 7.30
C GLU A 529 1.18 0.83 8.07
N GLU A 530 1.02 -0.48 8.29
CA GLU A 530 0.02 -1.00 9.21
C GLU A 530 0.51 -0.82 10.65
N ILE A 531 -0.30 -0.16 11.48
CA ILE A 531 0.01 0.11 12.89
C ILE A 531 -1.14 -0.37 13.78
N LEU A 532 -0.83 -0.83 15.00
CA LEU A 532 -1.86 -1.15 16.00
C LEU A 532 -2.58 0.13 16.46
N THR A 533 -3.92 0.10 16.56
CA THR A 533 -4.71 1.24 17.09
C THR A 533 -4.35 1.49 18.55
N THR A 534 -4.34 0.42 19.34
CA THR A 534 -4.10 0.45 20.78
C THR A 534 -2.83 -0.34 21.11
N THR A 535 -1.75 0.41 21.32
CA THR A 535 -0.44 -0.12 21.76
C THR A 535 -0.46 -0.41 23.27
N LEU A 536 0.50 -1.20 23.78
CA LEU A 536 0.61 -1.49 25.21
C LEU A 536 0.69 -0.22 26.09
N PRO A 537 1.49 0.83 25.76
CA PRO A 537 1.46 2.09 26.49
C PRO A 537 0.10 2.83 26.39
N GLY A 538 -0.55 2.81 25.22
CA GLY A 538 -1.87 3.40 25.03
C GLY A 538 -2.95 2.71 25.89
N PHE A 539 -2.97 1.38 25.88
CA PHE A 539 -3.82 0.53 26.72
C PHE A 539 -3.66 0.83 28.21
N VAL A 540 -2.41 0.87 28.71
CA VAL A 540 -2.13 1.22 30.12
C VAL A 540 -2.56 2.65 30.45
N SER A 541 -2.33 3.61 29.55
CA SER A 541 -2.75 5.01 29.73
C SER A 541 -4.27 5.17 29.77
N GLN A 542 -5.00 4.50 28.87
CA GLN A 542 -6.47 4.51 28.84
C GLN A 542 -7.05 3.90 30.13
N ILE A 543 -6.55 2.73 30.55
CA ILE A 543 -6.99 2.07 31.79
C ILE A 543 -6.71 2.92 33.03
N GLY A 544 -5.50 3.51 33.12
CA GLY A 544 -5.15 4.40 34.22
C GLY A 544 -6.08 5.62 34.30
N GLY A 545 -6.36 6.26 33.16
CA GLY A 545 -7.30 7.39 33.08
C GLY A 545 -8.73 7.01 33.51
N GLN A 546 -9.25 5.87 33.06
CA GLN A 546 -10.61 5.43 33.41
C GLN A 546 -10.74 5.05 34.90
N PHE A 547 -9.78 4.32 35.48
CA PHE A 547 -9.83 4.00 36.92
C PHE A 547 -9.63 5.22 37.82
N MET A 548 -8.81 6.19 37.39
CA MET A 548 -8.67 7.48 38.06
C MET A 548 -9.98 8.28 38.00
N LEU A 549 -10.60 8.40 36.83
CA LEU A 549 -11.84 9.15 36.63
C LEU A 549 -13.03 8.60 37.43
N PHE A 550 -13.25 7.28 37.40
CA PHE A 550 -14.41 6.67 38.05
C PHE A 550 -14.21 6.43 39.55
N LEU A 551 -13.01 6.03 39.99
CA LEU A 551 -12.78 5.52 41.35
C LEU A 551 -11.72 6.29 42.15
N GLY A 552 -10.92 7.16 41.52
CA GLY A 552 -9.75 7.80 42.14
C GLY A 552 -8.54 6.87 42.33
N ILE A 553 -8.61 5.62 41.87
CA ILE A 553 -7.56 4.62 42.11
C ILE A 553 -6.31 4.95 41.30
N SER A 554 -5.21 5.22 42.00
CA SER A 554 -3.87 5.30 41.41
C SER A 554 -3.12 3.96 41.53
N LEU A 555 -2.01 3.82 40.81
CA LEU A 555 -1.09 2.69 41.01
C LEU A 555 -0.54 2.64 42.45
N MET A 556 -0.36 3.79 43.11
CA MET A 556 0.08 3.85 44.51
C MET A 556 -1.02 3.38 45.47
N SER A 557 -2.28 3.67 45.16
CA SER A 557 -3.45 3.20 45.90
C SER A 557 -3.57 1.67 45.84
N LEU A 558 -3.29 1.08 44.67
CA LEU A 558 -3.21 -0.38 44.50
C LEU A 558 -2.05 -0.98 45.30
N ILE A 559 -0.86 -0.36 45.29
CA ILE A 559 0.30 -0.81 46.09
C ILE A 559 -0.01 -0.74 47.59
N GLN A 560 -0.64 0.33 48.07
CA GLN A 560 -1.07 0.46 49.48
C GLN A 560 -2.14 -0.57 49.86
N PHE A 561 -3.09 -0.86 48.96
CA PHE A 561 -4.07 -1.93 49.16
C PHE A 561 -3.36 -3.29 49.29
N CYS A 562 -2.47 -3.63 48.35
CA CYS A 562 -1.70 -4.88 48.39
C CYS A 562 -0.83 -4.99 49.65
N GLN A 563 -0.14 -3.91 50.06
CA GLN A 563 0.64 -3.90 51.31
C GLN A 563 -0.26 -4.10 52.54
N SER A 564 -1.42 -3.44 52.59
CA SER A 564 -2.40 -3.60 53.67
C SER A 564 -2.94 -5.04 53.73
N PHE A 565 -3.24 -5.63 52.57
CA PHE A 565 -3.69 -7.01 52.44
C PHE A 565 -2.61 -8.01 52.87
N LEU A 566 -1.35 -7.82 52.47
CA LEU A 566 -0.23 -8.68 52.87
C LEU A 566 0.04 -8.61 54.38
N ILE A 567 -0.03 -7.42 54.99
CA ILE A 567 0.10 -7.25 56.44
C ILE A 567 -1.08 -7.93 57.17
N TYR A 568 -2.30 -7.82 56.63
CA TYR A 568 -3.47 -8.51 57.18
C TYR A 568 -3.33 -10.03 57.09
N ALA A 569 -2.99 -10.56 55.91
CA ALA A 569 -2.77 -11.99 55.67
C ALA A 569 -1.67 -12.55 56.58
N TYR A 570 -0.51 -11.87 56.67
CA TYR A 570 0.58 -12.26 57.57
C TYR A 570 0.13 -12.29 59.04
N ARG A 571 -0.64 -11.30 59.50
CA ARG A 571 -1.19 -11.30 60.87
C ARG A 571 -2.17 -12.45 61.10
N THR A 572 -3.09 -12.69 60.18
CA THR A 572 -4.07 -13.79 60.27
C THR A 572 -3.39 -15.16 60.26
N ILE A 573 -2.40 -15.37 59.38
CA ILE A 573 -1.58 -16.59 59.33
C ILE A 573 -0.77 -16.74 60.61
N ARG A 574 -0.14 -15.68 61.13
CA ARG A 574 0.62 -15.72 62.40
C ARG A 574 -0.26 -16.04 63.61
N THR A 575 -1.49 -15.53 63.67
CA THR A 575 -2.45 -15.85 64.72
C THR A 575 -2.96 -17.28 64.60
N SER A 576 -3.23 -17.77 63.38
CA SER A 576 -3.58 -19.17 63.12
C SER A 576 -2.44 -20.14 63.48
N MET A 577 -1.19 -19.80 63.15
CA MET A 577 -0.03 -20.60 63.55
C MET A 577 0.19 -20.60 65.07
N ARG A 578 -0.11 -19.50 65.78
CA ARG A 578 -0.11 -19.50 67.26
C ARG A 578 -1.19 -20.41 67.82
N LEU A 579 -2.45 -20.26 67.41
CA LEU A 579 -3.55 -21.15 67.82
C LEU A 579 -3.22 -22.64 67.57
N ASN A 580 -2.61 -22.98 66.43
CA ASN A 580 -2.17 -24.34 66.13
C ASN A 580 -0.94 -24.82 66.94
N PHE A 581 -0.15 -23.91 67.51
CA PHE A 581 0.96 -24.20 68.41
C PHE A 581 0.46 -24.41 69.85
N ASP A 582 -0.43 -23.52 70.30
CA ASP A 582 -1.09 -23.57 71.61
C ASP A 582 -1.97 -24.84 71.73
N LEU A 583 -2.71 -25.20 70.67
CA LEU A 583 -3.45 -26.47 70.54
C LEU A 583 -2.55 -27.72 70.46
N LYS A 584 -1.26 -27.56 70.17
CA LYS A 584 -0.28 -28.65 70.20
C LYS A 584 0.25 -28.88 71.60
N ILE A 585 0.61 -27.80 72.30
CA ILE A 585 1.04 -27.83 73.72
C ILE A 585 -0.10 -28.38 74.59
N GLY A 586 -1.35 -27.96 74.35
CA GLY A 586 -2.54 -28.46 75.04
C GLY A 586 -2.89 -29.95 74.80
N LYS A 587 -2.02 -30.72 74.13
CA LYS A 587 -2.13 -32.19 74.00
C LYS A 587 -1.00 -32.97 74.67
N GLU A 588 0.05 -32.31 75.16
CA GLU A 588 1.23 -32.99 75.73
C GLU A 588 1.30 -32.83 77.26
N SER A 589 0.46 -33.64 77.93
CA SER A 589 0.63 -34.15 79.31
C SER A 589 0.30 -33.20 80.48
N PRO A 590 0.10 -33.72 81.72
CA PRO A 590 0.17 -35.14 82.14
C PRO A 590 -1.13 -35.72 82.74
N LEU A 591 -1.06 -37.00 83.08
CA LEU A 591 -1.95 -37.64 84.05
C LEU A 591 -1.58 -37.13 85.46
N ASP A 592 -2.57 -37.10 86.37
CA ASP A 592 -2.32 -37.24 87.81
C ASP A 592 -2.86 -38.60 88.29
N SER A 593 -2.34 -39.05 89.43
CA SER A 593 -2.55 -40.38 90.04
C SER A 593 -3.75 -40.46 90.98
#